data_AF-A0A6N7MAC5-F1
#
_entry.id   AF-A0A6N7MAC5-F1
#
_cell.length_a   1.000
_cell.length_b   1.000
_cell.length_c   1.000
_cell.angle_alpha   90.00
_cell.angle_beta   90.00
_cell.angle_gamma   90.00
#
_symmetry.space_group_name_H-M   'P 1'
#
loop_
_entity.id
_entity.type
_entity.pdbx_description
1 polymer ?
#
loop_
_entity_poly.entity_id
_entity_poly.type
_entity_poly.pdbx_seq_one_letter_code
_entity_poly.pdbx_strand_id
1 'polypeptide(L)'
;MRQKAFILFLCLEQGLGGLKTYRNLKKPKNEYPKNQNDMNITMNINQTINSNVMKKSITMLLLLVASIVTMAQKHPVDKLFEKYAGKEGFTTVLISSKMFSLFSNLETDDEEFDDLMNSLKSIRILATDNDVELDKNINFYDEIMKELKVSEYEELMVIQEKDQNVKFLIREVDGKIVELLLVSGGMDGNALISIKGDIDLKNISKLSKSMNVEGLEDLEKIDKKKNKD
;
A
#
# COMPACT_ATOMS: atom_id res chain seq x y z
N MET A 1 -9.79 -4.70 11.44
CA MET A 1 -11.05 -4.09 11.93
C MET A 1 -10.87 -3.08 13.08
N ARG A 2 -9.80 -3.14 13.89
CA ARG A 2 -9.62 -2.27 15.08
C ARG A 2 -9.37 -0.78 14.79
N GLN A 3 -8.73 -0.42 13.67
CA GLN A 3 -8.51 0.99 13.31
C GLN A 3 -9.79 1.73 12.90
N LYS A 4 -10.78 1.03 12.35
CA LYS A 4 -12.08 1.61 11.95
C LYS A 4 -12.90 2.06 13.16
N ALA A 5 -12.78 1.35 14.29
CA ALA A 5 -13.48 1.70 15.53
C ALA A 5 -12.86 2.92 16.22
N PHE A 6 -11.53 3.10 16.13
CA PHE A 6 -10.82 4.20 16.79
C PHE A 6 -11.13 5.56 16.14
N ILE A 7 -11.24 5.61 14.82
CA ILE A 7 -11.61 6.82 14.07
C ILE A 7 -13.09 7.17 14.29
N LEU A 8 -13.98 6.17 14.34
CA LEU A 8 -15.39 6.40 14.63
C LEU A 8 -15.60 6.90 16.08
N PHE A 9 -14.80 6.40 17.03
CA PHE A 9 -14.83 6.81 18.44
C PHE A 9 -14.32 8.26 18.62
N LEU A 10 -13.22 8.64 17.96
CA LEU A 10 -12.72 10.02 17.95
C LEU A 10 -13.71 11.00 17.30
N CYS A 11 -14.40 10.60 16.23
CA CYS A 11 -15.46 11.42 15.61
C CYS A 11 -16.69 11.59 16.53
N LEU A 12 -17.05 10.58 17.33
CA LEU A 12 -18.16 10.66 18.28
C LEU A 12 -17.83 11.51 19.52
N GLU A 13 -16.59 11.45 20.02
CA GLU A 13 -16.13 12.31 21.13
C GLU A 13 -16.03 13.79 20.71
N GLN A 14 -15.51 14.07 19.52
CA GLN A 14 -15.42 15.43 18.97
C GLN A 14 -16.81 15.98 18.58
N GLY A 15 -17.76 15.11 18.21
CA GLY A 15 -19.14 15.48 17.88
C GLY A 15 -20.01 15.85 19.09
N LEU A 16 -19.82 15.19 20.24
CA LEU A 16 -20.61 15.45 21.46
C LEU A 16 -20.07 16.63 22.29
N GLY A 17 -18.77 16.92 22.21
CA GLY A 17 -18.15 18.07 22.88
C GLY A 17 -18.62 19.43 22.33
N GLY A 18 -18.96 19.50 21.04
CA GLY A 18 -19.41 20.73 20.37
C GLY A 18 -20.89 21.08 20.57
N LEU A 19 -21.74 20.10 20.93
CA LEU A 19 -23.19 20.32 21.08
C LEU A 19 -23.61 20.85 22.46
N LYS A 20 -22.76 20.75 23.48
CA LYS A 20 -23.05 21.28 24.83
C LYS A 20 -22.84 22.78 24.99
N THR A 21 -22.11 23.42 24.08
CA THR A 21 -21.74 24.85 24.20
C THR A 21 -22.72 25.81 23.54
N TYR A 22 -23.63 25.34 22.68
CA TYR A 22 -24.65 26.20 22.05
C TYR A 22 -25.90 26.44 22.89
N ARG A 23 -26.08 25.73 24.02
CA ARG A 23 -27.27 25.88 24.88
C ARG A 23 -27.21 27.11 25.81
N ASN A 24 -26.08 27.81 25.85
CA ASN A 24 -25.88 29.03 26.67
C ASN A 24 -25.47 30.26 25.85
N LEU A 25 -25.91 30.36 24.60
CA LEU A 25 -26.00 31.67 23.94
C LEU A 25 -27.15 32.44 24.61
N LYS A 26 -26.85 33.19 25.68
CA LYS A 26 -27.72 34.27 26.15
C LYS A 26 -28.01 35.12 24.92
N LYS A 27 -29.27 35.13 24.45
CA LYS A 27 -29.72 36.10 23.46
C LYS A 27 -29.30 37.47 23.99
N PRO A 28 -28.58 38.31 23.21
CA PRO A 28 -28.38 39.69 23.61
C PRO A 28 -29.77 40.27 23.87
N LYS A 29 -29.96 40.96 25.01
CA LYS A 29 -31.13 41.82 25.16
C LYS A 29 -31.12 42.75 23.93
N ASN A 30 -32.18 42.76 23.14
CA ASN A 30 -32.35 43.69 22.03
C ASN A 30 -32.39 45.11 22.61
N GLU A 31 -31.22 45.71 22.80
CA GLU A 31 -31.09 47.14 22.91
C GLU A 31 -30.74 47.64 21.52
N TYR A 32 -31.73 48.28 20.88
CA TYR A 32 -31.55 48.84 19.55
C TYR A 32 -30.52 49.98 19.62
N PRO A 33 -29.60 50.08 18.64
CA PRO A 33 -28.57 51.12 18.62
C PRO A 33 -29.24 52.50 18.65
N LYS A 34 -28.86 53.33 19.63
CA LYS A 34 -29.51 54.64 19.88
C LYS A 34 -29.03 55.73 18.93
N ASN A 35 -28.00 55.48 18.11
CA ASN A 35 -27.55 56.41 17.06
C ASN A 35 -27.06 55.68 15.80
N GLN A 36 -26.94 56.43 14.70
CA GLN A 36 -26.60 55.92 13.37
C GLN A 36 -25.14 55.43 13.23
N ASN A 37 -24.20 55.98 14.00
CA ASN A 37 -22.82 55.49 14.08
C ASN A 37 -22.75 54.13 14.78
N ASP A 38 -23.52 53.92 15.85
CA ASP A 38 -23.60 52.64 16.56
C ASP A 38 -24.24 51.55 15.67
N MET A 39 -25.20 51.94 14.83
CA MET A 39 -25.81 51.06 13.83
C MET A 39 -24.80 50.64 12.75
N ASN A 40 -23.99 51.57 12.25
CA ASN A 40 -22.95 51.26 11.27
C ASN A 40 -21.84 50.38 11.85
N ILE A 41 -21.43 50.62 13.09
CA ILE A 41 -20.41 49.82 13.79
C ILE A 41 -20.92 48.39 14.03
N THR A 42 -22.16 48.22 14.49
CA THR A 42 -22.75 46.89 14.73
C THR A 42 -22.99 46.11 13.43
N MET A 43 -23.37 46.77 12.33
CA MET A 43 -23.47 46.13 11.01
C MET A 43 -22.09 45.69 10.47
N ASN A 44 -21.05 46.53 10.59
CA ASN A 44 -19.70 46.18 10.14
C ASN A 44 -19.09 45.03 10.94
N ILE A 45 -19.30 44.99 12.26
CA ILE A 45 -18.83 43.90 13.12
C ILE A 45 -19.54 42.58 12.77
N ASN A 46 -20.86 42.61 12.57
CA ASN A 46 -21.60 41.40 12.18
C ASN A 46 -21.21 40.90 10.77
N GLN A 47 -21.01 41.79 9.80
CA GLN A 47 -20.49 41.41 8.47
C GLN A 47 -19.08 40.80 8.56
N THR A 48 -18.20 41.35 9.40
CA THR A 48 -16.83 40.86 9.60
C THR A 48 -16.81 39.51 10.31
N ILE A 49 -17.62 39.32 11.36
CA ILE A 49 -17.76 38.03 12.07
C ILE A 49 -18.28 36.95 11.14
N ASN A 50 -19.32 37.23 10.34
CA ASN A 50 -19.87 36.25 9.40
C ASN A 50 -18.84 35.84 8.35
N SER A 51 -18.04 36.79 7.84
CA SER A 51 -16.97 36.49 6.89
C SER A 51 -15.86 35.61 7.50
N ASN A 52 -15.51 35.79 8.77
CA ASN A 52 -14.47 35.01 9.44
C ASN A 52 -14.97 33.62 9.88
N VAL A 53 -16.23 33.48 10.27
CA VAL A 53 -16.86 32.20 10.57
C VAL A 53 -17.00 31.38 9.29
N MET A 54 -17.44 32.00 8.18
CA MET A 54 -17.55 31.34 6.88
C MET A 54 -16.17 30.93 6.33
N LYS A 55 -15.13 31.77 6.48
CA LYS A 55 -13.74 31.41 6.15
C LYS A 55 -13.24 30.23 6.98
N LYS A 56 -13.47 30.21 8.30
CA LYS A 56 -13.06 29.09 9.17
C LYS A 56 -13.79 27.79 8.84
N SER A 57 -15.09 27.85 8.52
CA SER A 57 -15.86 26.68 8.07
C SER A 57 -15.38 26.16 6.71
N ILE A 58 -15.02 27.05 5.78
CA ILE A 58 -14.42 26.67 4.50
C ILE A 58 -13.04 26.02 4.71
N THR A 59 -12.20 26.58 5.59
CA THR A 59 -10.89 25.98 5.92
C THR A 59 -11.04 24.61 6.56
N MET A 60 -12.04 24.41 7.43
CA MET A 60 -12.31 23.12 8.08
C MET A 60 -12.85 22.08 7.09
N LEU A 61 -13.72 22.49 6.16
CA LEU A 61 -14.19 21.63 5.07
C LEU A 61 -13.05 21.26 4.11
N LEU A 62 -12.16 22.21 3.80
CA LEU A 62 -10.98 21.97 2.97
C LEU A 62 -10.02 20.97 3.62
N LEU A 63 -9.80 21.05 4.95
CA LEU A 63 -9.01 20.06 5.69
C LEU A 63 -9.65 18.66 5.66
N LEU A 64 -10.98 18.59 5.78
CA LEU A 64 -11.72 17.33 5.73
C LEU A 64 -11.62 16.68 4.34
N VAL A 65 -11.74 17.49 3.27
CA VAL A 65 -11.57 17.03 1.89
C VAL A 65 -10.12 16.62 1.62
N ALA A 66 -9.13 17.36 2.12
CA ALA A 66 -7.72 17.02 1.98
C ALA A 66 -7.35 15.66 2.61
N SER A 67 -8.04 15.28 3.69
CA SER A 67 -7.86 13.98 4.38
C SER A 67 -8.32 12.78 3.54
N ILE A 68 -9.24 12.99 2.59
CA ILE A 68 -9.78 11.94 1.73
C ILE A 68 -8.81 11.65 0.56
N VAL A 69 -8.06 12.66 0.10
CA VAL A 69 -7.15 12.54 -1.05
C VAL A 69 -5.91 11.70 -0.72
N THR A 70 -5.51 11.60 0.55
CA THR A 70 -4.32 10.82 0.95
C THR A 70 -4.53 9.30 0.88
N MET A 71 -5.77 8.82 0.73
CA MET A 71 -6.10 7.39 0.70
C MET A 71 -5.94 6.73 -0.67
N ALA A 72 -5.57 7.48 -1.71
CA ALA A 72 -5.47 7.00 -3.09
C ALA A 72 -4.03 6.73 -3.56
N GLN A 73 -3.05 6.64 -2.66
CA GLN A 73 -1.68 6.32 -3.05
C GLN A 73 -1.63 4.91 -3.64
N LYS A 74 -1.51 4.83 -4.97
CA LYS A 74 -1.32 3.57 -5.69
C LYS A 74 -0.06 2.87 -5.19
N HIS A 75 -0.11 1.55 -5.14
CA HIS A 75 1.04 0.74 -4.76
C HIS A 75 2.22 1.00 -5.72
N PRO A 76 3.47 1.07 -5.25
CA PRO A 76 4.65 1.35 -6.08
C PRO A 76 4.77 0.45 -7.32
N VAL A 77 4.54 -0.86 -7.11
CA VAL A 77 4.46 -1.85 -8.19
C VAL A 77 3.40 -1.44 -9.22
N ASP A 78 2.19 -1.09 -8.79
CA ASP A 78 1.09 -0.73 -9.69
C ASP A 78 1.43 0.49 -10.53
N LYS A 79 2.10 1.50 -9.93
CA LYS A 79 2.57 2.68 -10.66
C LYS A 79 3.56 2.32 -11.76
N LEU A 80 4.52 1.42 -11.49
CA LEU A 80 5.52 1.02 -12.48
C LEU A 80 4.87 0.25 -13.65
N PHE A 81 3.96 -0.68 -13.33
CA PHE A 81 3.18 -1.38 -14.34
C PHE A 81 2.34 -0.43 -15.19
N GLU A 82 1.61 0.51 -14.59
CA GLU A 82 0.85 1.51 -15.35
C GLU A 82 1.73 2.39 -16.23
N LYS A 83 2.97 2.67 -15.80
CA LYS A 83 3.92 3.50 -16.53
C LYS A 83 4.46 2.81 -17.77
N TYR A 84 4.65 1.49 -17.76
CA TYR A 84 5.36 0.77 -18.84
C TYR A 84 4.54 -0.29 -19.56
N ALA A 85 3.44 -0.77 -18.98
CA ALA A 85 2.64 -1.83 -19.59
C ALA A 85 2.10 -1.41 -20.97
N GLY A 86 2.30 -2.28 -21.96
CA GLY A 86 1.85 -2.09 -23.33
C GLY A 86 2.62 -1.01 -24.11
N LYS A 87 3.74 -0.50 -23.56
CA LYS A 87 4.66 0.37 -24.31
C LYS A 87 5.64 -0.46 -25.14
N GLU A 88 6.11 0.13 -26.23
CA GLU A 88 7.15 -0.44 -27.07
C GLU A 88 8.45 -0.66 -26.26
N GLY A 89 9.07 -1.83 -26.44
CA GLY A 89 10.27 -2.25 -25.72
C GLY A 89 10.03 -2.84 -24.32
N PHE A 90 8.75 -3.05 -23.95
CA PHE A 90 8.38 -3.67 -22.68
C PHE A 90 7.44 -4.86 -22.87
N THR A 91 7.81 -5.97 -22.25
CA THR A 91 6.95 -7.14 -22.11
C THR A 91 6.20 -7.07 -20.79
N THR A 92 4.87 -7.24 -20.84
CA THR A 92 4.01 -7.31 -19.65
C THR A 92 3.19 -8.59 -19.66
N VAL A 93 3.26 -9.34 -18.56
CA VAL A 93 2.44 -10.54 -18.33
C VAL A 93 1.64 -10.36 -17.04
N LEU A 94 0.33 -10.57 -17.13
CA LEU A 94 -0.60 -10.55 -15.99
C LEU A 94 -1.34 -11.88 -15.92
N ILE A 95 -1.13 -12.61 -14.83
CA ILE A 95 -1.82 -13.85 -14.54
C ILE A 95 -2.70 -13.60 -13.32
N SER A 96 -3.99 -13.85 -13.46
CA SER A 96 -4.98 -13.65 -12.38
C SER A 96 -5.29 -14.96 -11.66
N SER A 97 -5.87 -14.85 -10.46
CA SER A 97 -6.40 -15.98 -9.69
C SER A 97 -7.30 -16.90 -10.52
N LYS A 98 -8.06 -16.35 -11.47
CA LYS A 98 -8.94 -17.14 -12.33
C LYS A 98 -8.16 -18.15 -13.17
N MET A 99 -6.95 -17.81 -13.62
CA MET A 99 -6.09 -18.74 -14.35
C MET A 99 -5.60 -19.87 -13.44
N PHE A 100 -5.18 -19.55 -12.22
CA PHE A 100 -4.73 -20.55 -11.24
C PHE A 100 -5.88 -21.52 -10.89
N SER A 101 -7.09 -21.01 -10.67
CA SER A 101 -8.26 -21.86 -10.42
C SER A 101 -8.66 -22.73 -11.62
N LEU A 102 -8.32 -22.35 -12.86
CA LEU A 102 -8.55 -23.23 -14.00
C LEU A 102 -7.56 -24.40 -14.02
N PHE A 103 -6.32 -24.16 -13.61
CA PHE A 103 -5.29 -25.19 -13.52
C PHE A 103 -5.48 -26.13 -12.33
N SER A 104 -5.89 -25.62 -11.16
CA SER A 104 -6.17 -26.46 -9.98
C SER A 104 -7.38 -27.39 -10.15
N ASN A 105 -8.21 -27.16 -11.18
CA ASN A 105 -9.35 -28.02 -11.50
C ASN A 105 -8.99 -29.09 -12.55
N LEU A 106 -7.80 -29.01 -13.14
CA LEU A 106 -7.27 -30.10 -13.96
C LEU A 106 -6.66 -31.08 -12.98
N GLU A 107 -7.44 -32.11 -12.58
CA GLU A 107 -7.06 -33.14 -11.60
C GLU A 107 -5.56 -33.49 -11.66
N THR A 108 -4.77 -32.82 -10.82
CA THR A 108 -3.39 -33.17 -10.55
C THR A 108 -3.39 -34.04 -9.30
N ASP A 109 -2.74 -35.20 -9.33
CA ASP A 109 -2.58 -36.07 -8.15
C ASP A 109 -1.66 -35.44 -7.06
N ASP A 110 -1.47 -34.12 -7.07
CA ASP A 110 -0.58 -33.35 -6.20
C ASP A 110 -1.36 -32.29 -5.42
N GLU A 111 -1.80 -32.66 -4.22
CA GLU A 111 -2.51 -31.77 -3.29
C GLU A 111 -1.68 -30.52 -2.93
N GLU A 112 -0.34 -30.63 -2.91
CA GLU A 112 0.51 -29.48 -2.56
C GLU A 112 0.53 -28.42 -3.67
N PHE A 113 0.46 -28.86 -4.93
CA PHE A 113 0.33 -27.96 -6.07
C PHE A 113 -1.01 -27.22 -6.06
N ASP A 114 -2.12 -27.92 -5.78
CA ASP A 114 -3.45 -27.33 -5.70
C ASP A 114 -3.57 -26.31 -4.58
N ASP A 115 -3.04 -26.62 -3.39
CA ASP A 115 -2.99 -25.69 -2.27
C ASP A 115 -2.20 -24.41 -2.61
N LEU A 116 -1.06 -24.56 -3.30
CA LEU A 116 -0.29 -23.42 -3.77
C LEU A 116 -1.09 -22.58 -4.78
N MET A 117 -1.67 -23.20 -5.79
CA MET A 117 -2.47 -22.49 -6.81
C MET A 117 -3.65 -21.74 -6.20
N ASN A 118 -4.32 -22.33 -5.21
CA ASN A 118 -5.40 -21.70 -4.46
C ASN A 118 -4.94 -20.52 -3.58
N SER A 119 -3.69 -20.54 -3.12
CA SER A 119 -3.11 -19.46 -2.34
C SER A 119 -2.69 -18.25 -3.19
N LEU A 120 -2.47 -18.43 -4.49
CA LEU A 120 -2.03 -17.37 -5.40
C LEU A 120 -3.19 -16.48 -5.86
N LYS A 121 -3.01 -15.16 -5.80
CA LYS A 121 -3.99 -14.17 -6.24
C LYS A 121 -3.64 -13.55 -7.58
N SER A 122 -2.37 -13.27 -7.81
CA SER A 122 -1.90 -12.72 -9.08
C SER A 122 -0.39 -12.86 -9.24
N ILE A 123 0.07 -13.11 -10.46
CA ILE A 123 1.46 -12.92 -10.87
C ILE A 123 1.49 -11.81 -11.91
N ARG A 124 2.41 -10.87 -11.74
CA ARG A 124 2.66 -9.78 -12.67
C ARG A 124 4.12 -9.70 -13.00
N ILE A 125 4.45 -9.66 -14.28
CA ILE A 125 5.81 -9.58 -14.80
C ILE A 125 5.87 -8.38 -15.74
N LEU A 126 6.85 -7.51 -15.52
CA LEU A 126 7.23 -6.43 -16.41
C LEU A 126 8.72 -6.57 -16.68
N ALA A 127 9.12 -6.61 -17.94
CA ALA A 127 10.52 -6.70 -18.34
C ALA A 127 10.80 -5.83 -19.58
N THR A 128 12.06 -5.45 -19.79
CA THR A 128 12.51 -4.84 -21.03
C THR A 128 12.82 -5.91 -22.08
N ASP A 129 12.66 -5.58 -23.37
CA ASP A 129 12.82 -6.54 -24.48
C ASP A 129 14.29 -6.77 -24.90
N ASN A 130 15.24 -6.76 -23.94
CA ASN A 130 16.69 -6.83 -24.18
C ASN A 130 17.22 -5.73 -25.13
N ASP A 131 16.75 -4.50 -24.94
CA ASP A 131 17.21 -3.32 -25.67
C ASP A 131 18.23 -2.55 -24.81
N VAL A 132 19.48 -2.54 -25.28
CA VAL A 132 20.62 -1.92 -24.60
C VAL A 132 20.43 -0.41 -24.39
N GLU A 133 19.72 0.30 -25.27
CA GLU A 133 19.44 1.72 -25.07
C GLU A 133 18.37 1.94 -24.01
N LEU A 134 17.34 1.09 -23.96
CA LEU A 134 16.33 1.15 -22.90
C LEU A 134 16.94 0.83 -21.54
N ASP A 135 17.77 -0.21 -21.45
CA ASP A 135 18.39 -0.64 -20.19
C ASP A 135 19.38 0.38 -19.62
N LYS A 136 20.00 1.22 -20.47
CA LYS A 136 20.82 2.35 -20.01
C LYS A 136 20.01 3.51 -19.44
N ASN A 137 18.80 3.73 -19.95
CA ASN A 137 18.00 4.90 -19.61
C ASN A 137 17.00 4.63 -18.49
N ILE A 138 16.64 3.37 -18.28
CA ILE A 138 15.58 2.94 -17.37
C ILE A 138 16.18 1.95 -16.38
N ASN A 139 15.89 2.17 -15.10
CA ASN A 139 16.32 1.29 -14.04
C ASN A 139 15.14 1.00 -13.10
N PHE A 140 14.53 -0.18 -13.25
CA PHE A 140 13.38 -0.58 -12.43
C PHE A 140 13.74 -0.72 -10.95
N TYR A 141 14.96 -1.15 -10.64
CA TYR A 141 15.44 -1.21 -9.27
C TYR A 141 15.40 0.17 -8.62
N ASP A 142 16.03 1.17 -9.23
CA ASP A 142 16.07 2.52 -8.69
C ASP A 142 14.69 3.16 -8.60
N GLU A 143 13.84 2.95 -9.61
CA GLU A 143 12.48 3.50 -9.63
C GLU A 143 11.60 2.89 -8.53
N ILE A 144 11.63 1.57 -8.36
CA ILE A 144 10.85 0.89 -7.31
C ILE A 144 11.39 1.23 -5.93
N MET A 145 12.71 1.17 -5.71
CA MET A 145 13.28 1.40 -4.37
C MET A 145 13.06 2.82 -3.86
N LYS A 146 12.86 3.81 -4.75
CA LYS A 146 12.50 5.19 -4.37
C LYS A 146 11.06 5.31 -3.86
N GLU A 147 10.14 4.52 -4.40
CA GLU A 147 8.71 4.60 -4.09
C GLU A 147 8.28 3.55 -3.05
N LEU A 148 9.03 2.44 -2.93
CA LEU A 148 8.73 1.35 -2.03
C LEU A 148 9.00 1.75 -0.58
N LYS A 149 8.02 1.49 0.29
CA LYS A 149 8.22 1.59 1.73
C LYS A 149 9.00 0.37 2.20
N VAL A 150 10.33 0.46 2.16
CA VAL A 150 11.23 -0.66 2.51
C VAL A 150 10.93 -1.24 3.90
N SER A 151 10.42 -0.45 4.85
CA SER A 151 10.03 -0.92 6.18
C SER A 151 8.87 -1.93 6.21
N GLU A 152 8.07 -2.02 5.14
CA GLU A 152 6.98 -2.99 5.01
C GLU A 152 7.45 -4.32 4.39
N TYR A 153 8.71 -4.41 3.96
CA TYR A 153 9.27 -5.59 3.29
C TYR A 153 10.48 -6.14 4.05
N GLU A 154 10.66 -7.44 3.95
CA GLU A 154 11.87 -8.14 4.37
C GLU A 154 12.69 -8.53 3.14
N GLU A 155 14.00 -8.30 3.21
CA GLU A 155 14.96 -8.64 2.15
C GLU A 155 15.39 -10.10 2.29
N LEU A 156 15.12 -10.92 1.27
CA LEU A 156 15.55 -12.31 1.25
C LEU A 156 16.91 -12.51 0.60
N MET A 157 17.15 -11.77 -0.49
CA MET A 157 18.39 -11.86 -1.26
C MET A 157 18.66 -10.53 -1.95
N VAL A 158 19.92 -10.11 -1.91
CA VAL A 158 20.40 -8.89 -2.57
C VAL A 158 21.66 -9.24 -3.34
N ILE A 159 21.66 -8.96 -4.64
CA ILE A 159 22.82 -9.08 -5.52
C ILE A 159 23.13 -7.67 -6.02
N GLN A 160 24.36 -7.21 -5.75
CA GLN A 160 24.85 -5.91 -6.19
C GLN A 160 26.12 -6.13 -6.99
N GLU A 161 26.04 -5.86 -8.29
CA GLU A 161 27.16 -5.86 -9.21
C GLU A 161 27.38 -4.43 -9.73
N LYS A 162 28.49 -4.22 -10.45
CA LYS A 162 28.88 -2.88 -10.90
C LYS A 162 27.78 -2.19 -11.72
N ASP A 163 27.16 -2.96 -12.61
CA ASP A 163 26.21 -2.45 -13.60
C ASP A 163 24.83 -3.14 -13.50
N GLN A 164 24.58 -3.92 -12.44
CA GLN A 164 23.33 -4.66 -12.23
C GLN A 164 22.98 -4.79 -10.75
N ASN A 165 21.71 -4.54 -10.40
CA ASN A 165 21.19 -4.77 -9.06
C ASN A 165 19.97 -5.69 -9.10
N VAL A 166 19.94 -6.69 -8.23
CA VAL A 166 18.81 -7.61 -8.07
C VAL A 166 18.44 -7.71 -6.60
N LYS A 167 17.14 -7.64 -6.29
CA LYS A 167 16.63 -7.77 -4.94
C LYS A 167 15.35 -8.59 -4.89
N PHE A 168 15.33 -9.53 -3.94
CA PHE A 168 14.20 -10.37 -3.60
C PHE A 168 13.63 -9.90 -2.27
N LEU A 169 12.36 -9.55 -2.26
CA LEU A 169 11.63 -8.98 -1.13
C LEU A 169 10.37 -9.79 -0.86
N ILE A 170 9.99 -9.87 0.41
CA ILE A 170 8.67 -10.36 0.81
C ILE A 170 7.97 -9.34 1.68
N ARG A 171 6.65 -9.30 1.61
CA ARG A 171 5.80 -8.57 2.55
C ARG A 171 4.94 -9.57 3.28
N GLU A 172 5.06 -9.56 4.60
CA GLU A 172 4.32 -10.42 5.50
C GLU A 172 3.24 -9.62 6.25
N VAL A 173 2.06 -10.21 6.40
CA VAL A 173 0.98 -9.70 7.24
C VAL A 173 0.38 -10.88 8.00
N ASP A 174 0.34 -10.78 9.33
CA ASP A 174 -0.27 -11.78 10.22
C ASP A 174 0.29 -13.22 10.02
N GLY A 175 1.60 -13.39 9.84
CA GLY A 175 2.21 -14.72 9.67
C GLY A 175 2.17 -15.26 8.23
N LYS A 176 1.63 -14.50 7.28
CA LYS A 176 1.43 -14.93 5.90
C LYS A 176 2.09 -13.98 4.91
N ILE A 177 2.71 -14.55 3.89
CA ILE A 177 3.31 -13.78 2.81
C ILE A 177 2.21 -13.35 1.85
N VAL A 178 1.96 -12.05 1.82
CA VAL A 178 0.94 -11.44 0.98
C VAL A 178 1.50 -10.96 -0.36
N GLU A 179 2.82 -10.79 -0.45
CA GLU A 179 3.51 -10.38 -1.67
C GLU A 179 4.97 -10.87 -1.67
N LEU A 180 5.39 -11.46 -2.77
CA LEU A 180 6.80 -11.65 -3.14
C LEU A 180 7.11 -10.70 -4.29
N LEU A 181 8.24 -10.02 -4.19
CA LEU A 181 8.67 -9.01 -5.14
C LEU A 181 10.12 -9.28 -5.54
N LEU A 182 10.35 -9.48 -6.82
CA LEU A 182 11.69 -9.53 -7.41
C LEU A 182 11.86 -8.28 -8.27
N VAL A 183 12.94 -7.56 -8.03
CA VAL A 183 13.29 -6.37 -8.78
C VAL A 183 14.72 -6.50 -9.28
N SER A 184 14.91 -6.32 -10.58
CA SER A 184 16.19 -6.31 -11.27
C SER A 184 16.28 -5.04 -12.10
N GLY A 185 17.43 -4.37 -12.08
CA GLY A 185 17.67 -3.21 -12.91
C GLY A 185 19.16 -2.89 -13.08
N GLY A 186 19.51 -2.50 -14.30
CA GLY A 186 20.88 -2.22 -14.72
C GLY A 186 21.07 -2.52 -16.21
N MET A 187 22.33 -2.69 -16.63
CA MET A 187 22.70 -2.88 -18.04
C MET A 187 22.36 -4.26 -18.60
N ASP A 188 22.19 -5.26 -17.74
CA ASP A 188 21.87 -6.64 -18.13
C ASP A 188 20.35 -6.91 -18.13
N GLY A 189 19.55 -5.85 -18.24
CA GLY A 189 18.11 -5.95 -18.35
C GLY A 189 17.38 -5.54 -17.08
N ASN A 190 16.14 -5.10 -17.30
CA ASN A 190 15.23 -4.68 -16.25
C ASN A 190 14.08 -5.67 -16.12
N ALA A 191 13.80 -6.09 -14.89
CA ALA A 191 12.68 -6.99 -14.61
C ALA A 191 12.03 -6.64 -13.26
N LEU A 192 10.71 -6.67 -13.24
CA LEU A 192 9.88 -6.54 -12.06
C LEU A 192 8.87 -7.68 -12.04
N ILE A 193 8.95 -8.54 -11.04
CA ILE A 193 8.02 -9.64 -10.82
C ILE A 193 7.35 -9.44 -9.47
N SER A 194 6.02 -9.38 -9.47
CA SER A 194 5.18 -9.26 -8.27
C SER A 194 4.22 -10.43 -8.21
N ILE A 195 4.37 -11.26 -7.19
CA ILE A 195 3.49 -12.39 -6.88
C ILE A 195 2.71 -12.03 -5.64
N LYS A 196 1.39 -11.93 -5.73
CA LYS A 196 0.51 -11.66 -4.60
C LYS A 196 -0.29 -12.91 -4.27
N GLY A 197 -0.46 -13.19 -2.99
CA GLY A 197 -1.11 -14.40 -2.52
C GLY A 197 -1.50 -14.35 -1.05
N ASP A 198 -1.79 -15.51 -0.50
CA ASP A 198 -1.94 -15.78 0.92
C ASP A 198 -1.10 -17.00 1.29
N ILE A 199 0.23 -16.85 1.18
CA ILE A 199 1.18 -17.96 1.21
C ILE A 199 1.67 -18.17 2.64
N ASP A 200 1.53 -19.40 3.16
CA ASP A 200 2.07 -19.78 4.46
C ASP A 200 3.59 -20.01 4.36
N LEU A 201 4.36 -19.39 5.25
CA LEU A 201 5.82 -19.59 5.39
C LEU A 201 6.19 -21.07 5.57
N LYS A 202 5.32 -21.87 6.19
CA LYS A 202 5.53 -23.31 6.32
C LYS A 202 5.61 -24.02 4.96
N ASN A 203 4.89 -23.53 3.96
CA ASN A 203 4.91 -24.10 2.62
C ASN A 203 6.17 -23.72 1.84
N ILE A 204 6.85 -22.60 2.15
CA ILE A 204 8.17 -22.28 1.56
C ILE A 204 9.22 -23.32 1.95
N SER A 205 9.24 -23.77 3.21
CA SER A 205 10.17 -24.81 3.67
C SER A 205 9.97 -26.15 2.96
N LYS A 206 8.77 -26.39 2.39
CA LYS A 206 8.47 -27.54 1.53
C LYS A 206 8.88 -27.27 0.07
N LEU A 207 8.64 -26.07 -0.44
CA LEU A 207 9.06 -25.64 -1.78
C LEU A 207 10.59 -25.71 -1.96
N SER A 208 11.36 -25.34 -0.92
CA SER A 208 12.82 -25.48 -0.93
C SER A 208 13.31 -26.93 -1.03
N LYS A 209 12.54 -27.90 -0.52
CA LYS A 209 12.84 -29.34 -0.66
C LYS A 209 12.65 -29.81 -2.10
N SER A 210 11.62 -29.28 -2.79
CA SER A 210 11.32 -29.63 -4.18
C SER A 210 12.23 -28.91 -5.19
N MET A 211 12.81 -27.77 -4.83
CA MET A 211 13.72 -26.99 -5.70
C MET A 211 15.21 -27.39 -5.62
N ASN A 212 15.56 -28.43 -4.85
CA ASN A 212 16.92 -28.95 -4.69
C ASN A 212 18.01 -27.86 -4.50
N VAL A 213 17.72 -26.88 -3.64
CA VAL A 213 18.71 -25.87 -3.25
C VAL A 213 19.59 -26.49 -2.16
N GLU A 214 20.75 -27.01 -2.56
CA GLU A 214 21.80 -27.48 -1.63
C GLU A 214 22.13 -26.35 -0.64
N GLY A 215 21.85 -26.57 0.66
CA GLY A 215 22.23 -25.63 1.73
C GLY A 215 21.14 -25.26 2.76
N LEU A 216 19.88 -25.68 2.58
CA LEU A 216 18.79 -25.40 3.54
C LEU A 216 18.47 -26.57 4.49
N GLU A 217 19.18 -27.70 4.35
CA GLU A 217 18.97 -28.94 5.12
C GLU A 217 19.25 -28.80 6.64
N ASP A 218 19.98 -27.76 7.05
CA ASP A 218 20.34 -27.54 8.44
C ASP A 218 19.26 -26.81 9.27
N LEU A 219 18.23 -26.24 8.63
CA LEU A 219 17.11 -25.63 9.33
C LEU A 219 16.15 -26.68 9.92
N GLU A 220 16.10 -27.88 9.34
CA GLU A 220 15.25 -28.99 9.81
C GLU A 220 15.74 -29.59 11.14
N LYS A 221 17.00 -29.35 11.51
CA LYS A 221 17.60 -29.82 12.78
C LYS A 221 17.29 -28.93 13.97
N ILE A 222 16.83 -27.70 13.76
CA ILE A 222 16.56 -26.73 14.83
C ILE A 222 15.18 -26.99 15.45
N ASP A 223 14.19 -27.41 14.66
CA ASP A 223 12.82 -27.63 15.14
C ASP A 223 12.68 -28.94 15.95
N LYS A 224 13.51 -29.96 15.66
CA LYS A 224 13.51 -31.23 16.40
C LYS A 224 14.14 -31.15 17.79
N LYS A 225 14.91 -30.08 18.09
CA LYS A 225 15.58 -29.93 19.40
C LYS A 225 14.68 -29.26 20.45
N LYS A 226 13.59 -28.60 20.04
CA LYS A 226 12.64 -27.95 20.98
C LYS A 226 11.59 -28.88 21.57
N ASN A 227 11.44 -30.10 21.05
CA ASN A 227 10.46 -31.10 21.51
C ASN A 227 11.07 -32.21 22.37
N LYS A 228 12.27 -32.00 22.92
CA LYS A 228 12.97 -33.02 23.73
C LYS A 228 13.47 -32.56 25.10
N ASP A 229 13.08 -31.35 25.52
CA ASP A 229 13.29 -30.85 26.88
C ASP A 229 11.93 -30.59 27.56
#